data_AF-A0A6I4HSK2-F1
#
_entry.id   AF-A0A6I4HSK2-F1
#
_cell.length_a   1.000
_cell.length_b   1.000
_cell.length_c   1.000
_cell.angle_alpha   90.00
_cell.angle_beta   90.00
_cell.angle_gamma   90.00
#
_symmetry.space_group_name_H-M   'P 1'
#
loop_
_entity.id
_entity.type
_entity.pdbx_description
1 polymer ?
#
loop_
_entity_poly.entity_id
_entity_poly.type
_entity_poly.pdbx_seq_one_letter_code
_entity_poly.pdbx_strand_id
1 'polypeptide(L)' 'MEVKNNVACLREKAGLTVYELSKRCGFVSGSRVLSNYVTRAEQGHSVKVDTALSIYTELKNAGVC' A
#
# COMPACT_ATOMS: atom_id res chain seq x y z
N MET A 1 -4.46 -10.09 19.28
CA MET A 1 -3.45 -9.53 18.35
C MET A 1 -4.07 -9.52 16.97
N GLU A 2 -4.27 -8.35 16.37
CA GLU A 2 -4.62 -8.28 14.93
C GLU A 2 -3.47 -8.90 14.15
N VAL A 3 -3.77 -9.93 13.35
CA VAL A 3 -2.80 -10.51 12.42
C VAL A 3 -2.62 -9.49 11.30
N LYS A 4 -1.57 -8.67 11.40
CA LYS A 4 -1.22 -7.73 10.35
C LYS A 4 -0.76 -8.50 9.12
N ASN A 5 -1.41 -8.23 7.98
CA ASN A 5 -0.96 -8.76 6.70
C ASN A 5 0.46 -8.25 6.38
N ASN A 6 1.22 -9.03 5.61
CA ASN A 6 2.56 -8.67 5.12
C ASN A 6 2.62 -7.25 4.52
N VAL A 7 1.60 -6.81 3.78
CA VAL A 7 1.56 -5.45 3.20
C VAL A 7 1.60 -4.37 4.29
N ALA A 8 0.82 -4.53 5.36
CA ALA A 8 0.79 -3.59 6.47
C ALA A 8 2.12 -3.58 7.24
N CYS A 9 2.70 -4.77 7.47
CA CYS A 9 3.99 -4.91 8.13
C CYS A 9 5.12 -4.24 7.34
N LEU A 10 5.17 -4.46 6.03
CA LEU A 10 6.16 -3.86 5.13
C LEU A 10 6.00 -2.34 5.07
N ARG A 11 4.76 -1.84 4.96
CA ARG A 11 4.50 -0.39 4.97
C ARG A 11 4.99 0.26 6.26
N GLU A 12 4.69 -0.34 7.42
CA GLU A 12 5.15 0.16 8.72
C GLU A 12 6.68 0.14 8.82
N LYS A 13 7.33 -0.93 8.32
CA LYS A 13 8.80 -1.01 8.25
C LYS A 13 9.40 0.08 7.36
N ALA A 14 8.68 0.51 6.32
CA ALA A 14 9.08 1.62 5.45
C ALA A 14 8.81 3.00 6.09
N GLY A 15 8.19 3.06 7.27
CA GLY A 15 7.84 4.31 7.94
C GLY A 15 6.75 5.11 7.20
N LEU A 16 5.94 4.47 6.37
CA LEU A 16 4.93 5.13 5.55
C LEU A 16 3.55 5.02 6.18
N THR A 17 2.76 6.09 6.11
CA THR A 17 1.31 6.02 6.33
C THR A 17 0.62 5.41 5.11
N VAL A 18 -0.62 4.89 5.30
CA VAL A 18 -1.45 4.39 4.18
C VAL A 18 -1.63 5.48 3.11
N TYR A 19 -1.82 6.73 3.53
CA TYR A 19 -1.97 7.87 2.64
C TYR A 19 -0.70 8.13 1.81
N GLU A 20 0.48 8.14 2.43
CA GLU A 20 1.75 8.37 1.73
C GLU A 20 2.05 7.25 0.74
N LEU A 21 1.88 5.99 1.14
CA LEU A 21 2.07 4.86 0.23
C LEU A 21 1.11 4.96 -0.96
N SER A 22 -0.16 5.31 -0.71
CA SER A 22 -1.15 5.48 -1.78
C SER A 22 -0.80 6.61 -2.74
N LYS A 23 -0.28 7.73 -2.21
CA LYS A 23 0.19 8.86 -3.02
C LYS A 23 1.39 8.46 -3.88
N ARG A 24 2.36 7.73 -3.31
CA ARG A 24 3.54 7.23 -4.04
C ARG A 24 3.18 6.21 -5.12
N CYS A 25 2.21 5.35 -4.85
CA CYS A 25 1.67 4.40 -5.83
C CYS A 25 0.88 5.08 -6.97
N GLY A 26 0.71 6.41 -6.94
CA GLY A 26 -0.08 7.14 -7.93
C GLY A 26 -1.59 6.92 -7.81
N PHE A 27 -2.08 6.42 -6.67
CA PHE A 27 -3.50 6.20 -6.44
C PHE A 27 -4.21 7.52 -6.16
N VAL A 28 -4.38 8.34 -7.20
CA VAL A 28 -4.98 9.67 -7.14
C VAL A 28 -6.07 9.79 -8.20
N SER A 29 -7.21 10.35 -7.81
CA SER A 29 -8.28 10.72 -8.74
C SER A 29 -8.63 12.18 -8.54
N GLY A 30 -8.30 13.00 -9.54
CA GLY A 30 -8.33 14.47 -9.41
C GLY A 30 -7.43 14.94 -8.27
N SER A 31 -8.00 15.59 -7.27
CA SER A 31 -7.30 16.08 -6.07
C SER A 31 -7.33 15.11 -4.89
N ARG A 32 -7.95 13.93 -5.02
CA ARG A 32 -8.16 12.98 -3.92
C ARG A 32 -7.23 11.79 -4.02
N VAL A 33 -6.58 11.45 -2.92
CA VAL A 33 -5.80 10.21 -2.76
C VAL A 33 -6.76 9.06 -2.44
N LEU A 34 -6.65 7.98 -3.19
CA LEU A 34 -7.47 6.77 -3.08
C LEU A 34 -6.81 5.75 -2.15
N SER A 35 -6.78 6.06 -0.85
CA SER A 35 -6.17 5.21 0.19
C SER A 35 -6.83 3.84 0.34
N ASN A 36 -8.07 3.70 -0.13
CA ASN A 36 -8.86 2.48 -0.10
C ASN A 36 -8.19 1.30 -0.83
N TYR A 37 -7.35 1.55 -1.84
CA TYR A 37 -6.61 0.47 -2.50
C TYR A 37 -5.58 -0.19 -1.57
N VAL A 38 -4.84 0.61 -0.82
CA VAL A 38 -3.86 0.10 0.16
C VAL A 38 -4.59 -0.52 1.35
N THR A 39 -5.61 0.15 1.92
CA THR A 39 -6.38 -0.40 3.05
C THR A 39 -6.98 -1.77 2.73
N ARG A 40 -7.53 -1.97 1.53
CA ARG A 40 -8.06 -3.27 1.12
C ARG A 40 -6.98 -4.35 1.00
N ALA A 41 -5.81 -4.00 0.48
CA ALA A 41 -4.67 -4.91 0.42
C ALA A 41 -4.20 -5.31 1.83
N GLU A 42 -4.15 -4.38 2.77
CA GLU A 42 -3.79 -4.63 4.16
C GLU A 42 -4.80 -5.52 4.90
N GLN A 43 -6.09 -5.38 4.58
CA GLN A 43 -7.16 -6.22 5.09
C GLN A 43 -7.19 -7.63 4.46
N GLY A 44 -6.29 -7.93 3.51
CA GLY A 44 -6.23 -9.22 2.83
C GLY A 44 -7.30 -9.44 1.76
N HIS A 45 -7.97 -8.37 1.32
CA HIS A 45 -8.88 -8.48 0.18
C HIS A 45 -8.10 -8.69 -1.12
N SER A 46 -8.70 -9.42 -2.06
CA SER A 46 -8.18 -9.48 -3.43
C SER A 46 -8.20 -8.07 -4.04
N VAL A 47 -7.05 -7.67 -4.59
CA VAL A 47 -6.85 -6.42 -5.32
C VAL A 47 -6.45 -6.74 -6.76
N LYS A 48 -6.61 -5.75 -7.65
CA LYS A 48 -6.15 -5.90 -9.03
C LYS A 48 -4.63 -6.11 -9.06
N VAL A 49 -4.16 -6.86 -10.06
CA VAL A 49 -2.73 -7.14 -10.25
C VAL A 49 -1.92 -5.84 -10.34
N ASP A 50 -2.42 -4.84 -11.08
CA ASP A 50 -1.76 -3.54 -11.22
C ASP A 50 -1.61 -2.82 -9.87
N THR A 51 -2.64 -2.86 -9.03
CA THR A 51 -2.62 -2.29 -7.67
C THR A 51 -1.57 -2.98 -6.80
N ALA A 52 -1.52 -4.32 -6.84
CA ALA A 52 -0.53 -5.09 -6.11
C ALA A 52 0.89 -4.77 -6.59
N LEU A 53 1.09 -4.65 -7.91
CA LEU A 53 2.39 -4.32 -8.49
C LEU A 53 2.87 -2.92 -8.11
N SER A 54 2.00 -1.90 -8.12
CA SER A 54 2.35 -0.55 -7.66
C SER A 54 2.77 -0.55 -6.19
N ILE A 55 2.01 -1.22 -5.32
CA ILE A 55 2.33 -1.33 -3.89
C ILE A 55 3.68 -2.04 -3.70
N TYR A 56 3.88 -3.17 -4.38
CA TYR A 56 5.14 -3.92 -4.31
C TYR A 56 6.33 -3.07 -4.75
N THR A 57 6.20 -2.35 -5.88
CA THR A 57 7.28 -1.52 -6.43
C THR A 57 7.68 -0.43 -5.45
N GLU A 58 6.73 0.26 -4.83
CA GLU A 58 7.02 1.31 -3.84
C GLU A 58 7.65 0.75 -2.55
N LEU A 59 7.19 -0.41 -2.07
CA LEU A 59 7.80 -1.08 -0.92
C LEU A 59 9.21 -1.58 -1.22
N LYS A 60 9.46 -2.07 -2.44
CA LYS A 60 10.80 -2.45 -2.92
C LYS A 60 11.72 -1.24 -3.01
N ASN A 61 11.24 -0.12 -3.54
CA ASN A 61 11.99 1.14 -3.60
C ASN A 61 12.32 1.69 -2.21
N ALA A 62 11.47 1.42 -1.21
CA ALA A 62 11.73 1.73 0.19
C ALA A 62 12.69 0.74 0.88
N GLY A 63 13.16 -0.30 0.18
CA GLY A 63 14.13 -1.27 0.67
C GLY A 63 13.58 -2.26 1.70
N VAL A 64 12.25 -2.43 1.76
CA VAL A 64 11.61 -3.29 2.77
C VAL A 64 11.15 -4.63 2.23
N CYS A 65 11.06 -4.78 0.90
CA CYS A 65 10.57 -5.95 0.19
C CYS A 65 11.65 -6.62 -0.67
#